data_AF-A0A955B8N8-F1
#
_entry.id   AF-A0A955B8N8-F1
#
_cell.length_a   1.000
_cell.length_b   1.000
_cell.length_c   1.000
_cell.angle_alpha   90.00
_cell.angle_beta   90.00
_cell.angle_gamma   90.00
#
_symmetry.space_group_name_H-M   'P 1'
#
loop_
_entity.id
_entity.type
_entity.pdbx_description
1 polymer ?
#
loop_
_entity_poly.entity_id
_entity_poly.type
_entity_poly.pdbx_seq_one_letter_code
_entity_poly.pdbx_strand_id
1 'polypeptide(L)'
;MRPNRRRFTITMANGTMETLNDSQLRHPNEQAATSRPVLMRRIALSALVFFLMVFAVGFVLGVIRVTWVQPRVGTRAAELLEMPLMLIAIVIASESLVRSGPRRRFVEWLTVGLFGLGLLVMAEAILVLGLRGMSLREYVANRDPISGTVYAIMLLVYAAFPAFSSVCRR
;
A
#
# COMPACT_ATOMS: atom_id res chain seq x y z
N MET A 1 -7.37 -27.70 -26.61
CA MET A 1 -7.75 -28.96 -25.96
C MET A 1 -8.63 -28.65 -24.75
N ARG A 2 -9.94 -28.92 -24.82
CA ARG A 2 -10.85 -28.77 -23.66
C ARG A 2 -10.73 -30.03 -22.79
N PRO A 3 -10.60 -29.94 -21.46
CA PRO A 3 -10.50 -31.13 -20.62
C PRO A 3 -11.85 -31.87 -20.61
N ASN A 4 -11.79 -33.18 -20.87
CA ASN A 4 -12.90 -34.11 -20.84
C ASN A 4 -13.43 -34.23 -19.41
N ARG A 5 -14.61 -33.65 -19.11
CA ARG A 5 -15.26 -33.74 -17.78
C ARG A 5 -15.82 -35.15 -17.61
N ARG A 6 -15.34 -35.90 -16.62
CA ARG A 6 -15.81 -37.28 -16.37
C ARG A 6 -17.07 -37.19 -15.53
N ARG A 7 -18.22 -37.37 -16.19
CA ARG A 7 -19.52 -37.43 -15.52
C ARG A 7 -19.63 -38.78 -14.79
N PHE A 8 -19.60 -38.77 -13.46
CA PHE A 8 -19.83 -39.97 -12.66
C PHE A 8 -21.33 -40.12 -12.38
N THR A 9 -21.91 -41.23 -12.82
CA THR A 9 -23.31 -41.58 -12.57
C THR A 9 -23.35 -42.47 -11.33
N ILE A 10 -23.97 -42.00 -10.24
CA ILE A 10 -24.24 -42.82 -9.06
C ILE A 10 -25.72 -43.20 -9.10
N THR A 11 -26.02 -44.48 -9.25
CA THR A 11 -27.38 -45.01 -9.15
C THR A 11 -27.71 -45.17 -7.66
N MET A 12 -28.60 -44.33 -7.15
CA MET A 12 -29.14 -44.48 -5.78
C MET A 12 -30.10 -45.67 -5.70
N ALA A 13 -30.25 -46.27 -4.52
CA ALA A 13 -31.13 -47.43 -4.28
C ALA A 13 -32.64 -47.18 -4.58
N ASN A 14 -33.03 -45.93 -4.86
CA ASN A 14 -34.37 -45.48 -5.26
C ASN A 14 -34.53 -45.34 -6.80
N GLY A 15 -33.57 -45.79 -7.61
CA GLY A 15 -33.67 -45.73 -9.08
C GLY A 15 -33.57 -44.33 -9.71
N THR A 16 -33.37 -43.28 -8.91
CA THR A 16 -33.15 -41.91 -9.42
C THR A 16 -31.69 -41.72 -9.84
N MET A 17 -31.46 -41.38 -11.12
CA MET A 17 -30.13 -41.01 -11.62
C MET A 17 -29.86 -39.53 -11.34
N GLU A 18 -29.08 -39.24 -10.30
CA GLU A 18 -28.61 -37.88 -10.03
C GLU A 18 -27.22 -37.69 -10.65
N THR A 19 -27.10 -36.81 -11.65
CA THR A 19 -25.81 -36.53 -12.30
C THR A 19 -24.99 -35.57 -11.44
N LEU A 20 -24.10 -36.12 -10.61
CA LEU A 20 -23.12 -35.32 -9.86
C LEU A 20 -22.09 -34.73 -10.83
N ASN A 21 -22.13 -33.41 -10.98
CA ASN A 21 -21.23 -32.65 -11.84
C ASN A 21 -19.89 -32.45 -11.11
N ASP A 22 -18.74 -32.68 -11.76
CA ASP A 22 -17.38 -32.48 -11.20
C ASP A 22 -17.17 -31.11 -10.54
N SER A 23 -17.98 -30.11 -10.94
CA SER A 23 -17.99 -28.76 -10.38
C SER A 23 -18.51 -28.67 -8.94
N GLN A 24 -19.33 -29.63 -8.49
CA GLN A 24 -19.81 -29.71 -7.10
C GLN A 24 -18.78 -30.42 -6.19
N LEU A 25 -17.97 -31.32 -6.76
CA LEU A 25 -16.90 -32.05 -6.05
C LEU A 25 -15.59 -31.26 -5.92
N ARG A 26 -15.42 -30.16 -6.66
CA ARG A 26 -14.32 -29.21 -6.40
C ARG A 26 -14.60 -28.45 -5.12
N HIS A 27 -14.04 -28.97 -4.02
CA HIS A 27 -14.12 -28.40 -2.69
C HIS A 27 -13.90 -26.87 -2.67
N PRO A 28 -14.70 -26.11 -1.90
CA PRO A 28 -14.53 -24.67 -1.69
C PRO A 28 -13.10 -24.25 -1.30
N ASN A 29 -12.35 -25.16 -0.67
CA ASN A 29 -10.98 -24.93 -0.21
C ASN A 29 -9.95 -24.74 -1.34
N GLU A 30 -10.13 -25.32 -2.52
CA GLU A 30 -9.14 -25.24 -3.61
C GLU A 30 -9.22 -23.88 -4.34
N GLN A 31 -10.44 -23.34 -4.47
CA GLN A 31 -10.67 -21.98 -5.00
C GLN A 31 -10.22 -20.90 -4.00
N ALA A 32 -10.41 -21.14 -2.69
CA ALA A 32 -9.90 -20.25 -1.65
C ALA A 32 -8.36 -20.25 -1.58
N ALA A 33 -7.72 -21.42 -1.70
CA ALA A 33 -6.27 -21.56 -1.64
C ALA A 33 -5.55 -20.90 -2.83
N THR A 34 -6.12 -20.98 -4.04
CA THR A 34 -5.55 -20.36 -5.25
C THR A 34 -5.80 -18.86 -5.35
N SER A 35 -6.87 -18.35 -4.72
CA SER A 35 -7.20 -16.91 -4.72
C SER A 35 -6.30 -16.08 -3.79
N ARG A 36 -5.88 -16.64 -2.66
CA ARG A 36 -5.03 -15.98 -1.66
C ARG A 36 -3.68 -15.47 -2.21
N PRO A 37 -2.84 -16.28 -2.89
CA PRO A 37 -1.53 -15.82 -3.37
C PRO A 37 -1.64 -14.74 -4.45
N VAL A 38 -2.66 -14.82 -5.31
CA VAL A 38 -2.90 -13.82 -6.36
C VAL A 38 -3.33 -12.48 -5.75
N LEU A 39 -4.17 -12.50 -4.71
CA LEU A 39 -4.56 -11.30 -3.97
C LEU A 39 -3.35 -10.65 -3.27
N MET A 40 -2.55 -11.44 -2.55
CA MET A 40 -1.36 -10.93 -1.84
C MET A 40 -0.37 -10.28 -2.81
N ARG A 41 -0.10 -10.92 -3.95
CA ARG A 41 0.75 -10.34 -5.00
C ARG A 41 0.19 -9.01 -5.52
N ARG A 42 -1.13 -8.90 -5.73
CA ARG A 42 -1.77 -7.66 -6.19
C ARG A 42 -1.71 -6.55 -5.14
N ILE A 43 -1.86 -6.89 -3.85
CA ILE A 43 -1.71 -5.94 -2.75
C ILE A 43 -0.27 -5.44 -2.69
N ALA A 44 0.71 -6.34 -2.73
CA ALA A 44 2.13 -5.99 -2.71
C ALA A 44 2.53 -5.10 -3.89
N LEU A 45 2.09 -5.43 -5.11
CA LEU A 45 2.35 -4.60 -6.29
C LEU A 45 1.71 -3.21 -6.17
N SER A 46 0.48 -3.11 -5.70
CA SER A 46 -0.17 -1.80 -5.48
C SER A 46 0.54 -0.99 -4.40
N ALA A 47 0.97 -1.64 -3.31
CA ALA A 47 1.72 -0.99 -2.25
C ALA A 47 3.07 -0.48 -2.75
N LEU A 48 3.76 -1.28 -3.58
CA LEU A 48 5.02 -0.89 -4.21
C LEU A 48 4.85 0.31 -5.15
N VAL A 49 3.84 0.30 -6.01
CA VAL A 49 3.56 1.43 -6.91
C VAL A 49 3.24 2.70 -6.11
N PHE A 50 2.40 2.57 -5.07
CA PHE A 50 2.04 3.68 -4.21
C PHE A 50 3.27 4.27 -3.51
N PHE A 51 4.08 3.40 -2.90
CA PHE A 51 5.34 3.76 -2.29
C PHE A 51 6.26 4.48 -3.29
N LEU A 52 6.48 3.92 -4.48
CA LEU A 52 7.40 4.51 -5.47
C LEU A 52 6.94 5.90 -5.91
N MET A 53 5.63 6.11 -6.13
CA MET A 53 5.10 7.42 -6.50
C MET A 53 5.39 8.47 -5.44
N VAL A 54 5.03 8.19 -4.18
CA VAL A 54 5.18 9.15 -3.09
C VAL A 54 6.64 9.32 -2.68
N PHE A 55 7.41 8.23 -2.64
CA PHE A 55 8.84 8.25 -2.31
C PHE A 55 9.64 9.04 -3.34
N ALA A 56 9.37 8.87 -4.64
CA ALA A 56 10.08 9.64 -5.67
C ALA A 56 9.84 11.15 -5.50
N VAL A 57 8.58 11.55 -5.27
CA VAL A 57 8.24 12.96 -5.02
C VAL A 57 8.91 13.46 -3.74
N GLY A 58 8.80 12.73 -2.64
CA GLY A 58 9.42 13.09 -1.36
C GLY A 58 10.94 13.15 -1.42
N PHE A 59 11.59 12.26 -2.18
CA PHE A 59 13.03 12.29 -2.39
C PHE A 59 13.46 13.57 -3.13
N VAL A 60 12.79 13.92 -4.23
CA VAL A 60 13.06 15.15 -4.98
C VAL A 60 12.85 16.39 -4.11
N LEU A 61 11.73 16.44 -3.39
CA LEU A 61 11.44 17.53 -2.45
C LEU A 61 12.49 17.61 -1.34
N GLY A 62 12.90 16.48 -0.78
CA GLY A 62 13.92 16.41 0.27
C GLY A 62 15.29 16.92 -0.20
N VAL A 63 15.70 16.58 -1.43
CA VAL A 63 16.93 17.12 -2.04
C VAL A 63 16.85 18.63 -2.19
N ILE A 64 15.77 19.15 -2.77
CA ILE A 64 15.55 20.61 -2.95
C ILE A 64 15.52 21.30 -1.58
N ARG A 65 14.84 20.70 -0.60
CA ARG A 65 14.70 21.25 0.73
C ARG A 65 16.06 21.42 1.40
N VAL A 66 16.88 20.37 1.42
CA VAL A 66 18.18 20.40 2.11
C VAL A 66 19.19 21.31 1.39
N THR A 67 19.23 21.28 0.05
CA THR A 67 20.21 22.07 -0.71
C THR A 67 19.85 23.55 -0.83
N TRP A 68 18.57 23.90 -1.00
CA TRP A 68 18.15 25.26 -1.37
C TRP A 68 17.22 25.95 -0.38
N VAL A 69 16.30 25.23 0.26
CA VAL A 69 15.28 25.84 1.12
C VAL A 69 15.82 26.05 2.53
N GLN A 70 16.42 25.01 3.11
CA GLN A 70 16.96 25.00 4.47
C GLN A 70 17.99 26.12 4.72
N PRO A 71 18.94 26.44 3.81
CA PRO A 71 19.87 27.55 4.02
C PRO A 71 19.22 28.94 4.04
N ARG A 72 18.00 29.10 3.51
CA ARG A 72 17.32 30.39 3.36
C ARG A 72 16.31 30.67 4.47
N VAL A 73 15.52 29.67 4.84
CA VAL A 73 14.38 29.84 5.78
C VAL A 73 14.58 29.10 7.11
N GLY A 74 15.68 28.37 7.26
CA GLY A 74 15.97 27.54 8.43
C GLY A 74 15.29 26.17 8.39
N THR A 75 15.75 25.26 9.25
CA THR A 75 15.35 23.84 9.25
C THR A 75 13.84 23.66 9.50
N ARG A 76 13.29 24.27 10.55
CA ARG A 76 11.89 24.07 10.93
C ARG A 76 10.90 24.54 9.88
N ALA A 77 11.11 25.73 9.31
CA ALA A 77 10.22 26.26 8.27
C ALA A 77 10.31 25.44 6.97
N ALA A 78 11.52 25.01 6.60
CA ALA A 78 11.72 24.16 5.43
C ALA A 78 11.01 22.81 5.56
N GLU A 79 11.06 22.18 6.73
CA GLU A 79 10.35 20.93 7.00
C GLU A 79 8.83 21.12 6.97
N LEU A 80 8.30 22.19 7.58
CA LEU A 80 6.86 22.45 7.59
C LEU A 80 6.30 22.77 6.20
N LEU A 81 7.07 23.44 5.33
CA LEU A 81 6.67 23.72 3.95
C LEU A 81 6.60 22.46 3.08
N GLU A 82 7.37 21.43 3.42
CA GLU A 82 7.36 20.15 2.71
C GLU A 82 6.10 19.33 3.03
N MET A 83 5.58 19.41 4.25
CA MET A 83 4.40 18.65 4.69
C MET A 83 3.14 18.86 3.83
N PRO A 84 2.72 20.09 3.46
CA PRO A 84 1.57 20.27 2.57
C PRO A 84 1.83 19.75 1.15
N LEU A 85 3.07 19.86 0.65
CA LEU A 85 3.43 19.32 -0.67
C LEU A 85 3.38 17.78 -0.66
N MET A 86 3.84 17.16 0.42
CA MET A 86 3.73 15.71 0.62
C MET A 86 2.27 15.26 0.73
N LEU A 87 1.41 16.03 1.40
CA LEU A 87 -0.02 15.74 1.44
C LEU A 87 -0.63 15.74 0.03
N ILE A 88 -0.33 16.74 -0.79
CA ILE A 88 -0.79 16.81 -2.18
C ILE A 88 -0.30 15.59 -2.97
N ALA A 89 0.97 15.19 -2.80
CA ALA A 89 1.52 14.01 -3.46
C ALA A 89 0.78 12.72 -3.04
N ILE A 90 0.47 12.56 -1.75
CA ILE A 90 -0.31 11.43 -1.23
C ILE A 90 -1.69 11.38 -1.84
N VAL A 91 -2.38 12.54 -1.92
CA VAL A 91 -3.74 12.63 -2.49
C VAL A 91 -3.72 12.19 -3.96
N ILE A 92 -2.83 12.79 -4.77
CA ILE A 92 -2.73 12.50 -6.20
C ILE A 92 -2.34 11.04 -6.44
N ALA A 93 -1.33 10.53 -5.73
CA ALA A 93 -0.87 9.14 -5.87
C ALA A 93 -1.96 8.15 -5.48
N SER A 94 -2.66 8.39 -4.37
CA SER A 94 -3.76 7.53 -3.91
C SER A 94 -4.92 7.53 -4.90
N GLU A 95 -5.32 8.71 -5.40
CA GLU A 95 -6.39 8.81 -6.38
C GLU A 95 -6.03 8.13 -7.69
N SER A 96 -4.80 8.31 -8.18
CA SER A 96 -4.30 7.66 -9.40
C SER A 96 -4.29 6.13 -9.26
N LEU A 97 -3.85 5.63 -8.10
CA LEU A 97 -3.81 4.21 -7.78
C LEU A 97 -5.22 3.60 -7.69
N VAL A 98 -6.15 4.28 -7.01
CA VAL A 98 -7.55 3.83 -6.88
C VAL A 98 -8.28 3.94 -8.23
N ARG A 99 -7.97 4.95 -9.06
CA ARG A 99 -8.50 5.12 -10.44
C ARG A 99 -8.11 3.95 -11.34
N SER A 100 -6.85 3.55 -11.29
CA SER A 100 -6.27 2.58 -12.23
C SER A 100 -6.41 1.13 -11.74
N GLY A 101 -6.73 0.93 -10.47
CA GLY A 101 -6.81 -0.38 -9.83
C GLY A 101 -8.17 -1.07 -9.93
N PRO A 102 -8.23 -2.40 -9.75
CA PRO A 102 -9.49 -3.12 -9.65
C PRO A 102 -10.28 -2.72 -8.41
N ARG A 103 -11.61 -2.92 -8.43
CA ARG A 103 -12.47 -2.66 -7.27
C ARG A 103 -12.09 -3.60 -6.11
N ARG A 104 -11.68 -3.01 -4.99
CA ARG A 104 -11.24 -3.71 -3.77
C ARG A 104 -12.11 -3.34 -2.57
N ARG A 105 -12.00 -4.12 -1.50
CA ARG A 105 -12.63 -3.81 -0.20
C ARG A 105 -11.82 -2.74 0.53
N PHE A 106 -12.46 -2.03 1.45
CA PHE A 106 -11.80 -1.01 2.29
C PHE A 106 -10.54 -1.56 3.01
N VAL A 107 -10.66 -2.75 3.61
CA VAL A 107 -9.56 -3.42 4.34
C VAL A 107 -8.36 -3.72 3.44
N GLU A 108 -8.59 -4.08 2.17
CA GLU A 108 -7.51 -4.35 1.21
C GLU A 108 -6.74 -3.08 0.87
N TRP A 109 -7.43 -1.95 0.69
CA TRP A 109 -6.78 -0.65 0.48
C TRP A 109 -6.01 -0.16 1.72
N LEU A 110 -6.53 -0.44 2.91
CA LEU A 110 -5.83 -0.14 4.16
C LEU A 110 -4.53 -0.98 4.27
N THR A 111 -4.59 -2.24 3.83
CA THR A 111 -3.40 -3.12 3.81
C THR A 111 -2.36 -2.62 2.80
N VAL A 112 -2.79 -2.15 1.63
CA VAL A 112 -1.92 -1.50 0.63
C VAL A 112 -1.21 -0.29 1.24
N GLY A 113 -1.95 0.59 1.91
CA GLY A 113 -1.41 1.79 2.55
C GLY A 113 -0.40 1.44 3.65
N LEU A 114 -0.73 0.49 4.53
CA LEU A 114 0.15 0.06 5.63
C LEU A 114 1.43 -0.61 5.13
N PHE A 115 1.34 -1.46 4.11
CA PHE A 115 2.52 -2.11 3.52
C PHE A 115 3.41 -1.08 2.81
N GLY A 116 2.79 -0.14 2.09
CA GLY A 116 3.51 0.99 1.49
C GLY A 116 4.17 1.87 2.54
N LEU A 117 3.55 2.06 3.71
CA LEU A 117 4.11 2.85 4.81
C LEU A 117 5.36 2.17 5.36
N GLY A 118 5.32 0.85 5.55
CA GLY A 118 6.49 0.08 5.96
C GLY A 118 7.67 0.25 4.99
N LEU A 119 7.42 0.16 3.68
CA LEU A 119 8.44 0.42 2.67
C LEU A 119 8.99 1.85 2.74
N LEU A 120 8.10 2.84 2.91
CA LEU A 120 8.46 4.25 3.00
C LEU A 120 9.39 4.52 4.20
N VAL A 121 9.00 4.08 5.40
CA VAL A 121 9.77 4.28 6.63
C VAL A 121 11.12 3.56 6.54
N MET A 122 11.15 2.34 5.98
CA MET A 122 12.40 1.61 5.77
C MET A 122 13.34 2.36 4.82
N ALA A 123 12.83 2.86 3.70
CA ALA A 123 13.62 3.63 2.74
C ALA A 123 14.14 4.94 3.35
N GLU A 124 13.31 5.64 4.12
CA GLU A 124 13.72 6.86 4.83
C GLU A 124 14.81 6.55 5.87
N ALA A 125 14.65 5.49 6.67
CA ALA A 125 15.67 5.09 7.63
C ALA A 125 17.01 4.78 6.95
N ILE A 126 16.99 4.04 5.83
CA ILE A 126 18.20 3.74 5.05
C ILE A 126 18.86 5.03 4.55
N LEU A 127 18.08 5.96 3.99
CA LEU A 127 18.61 7.23 3.48
C LEU A 127 19.18 8.11 4.61
N VAL A 128 18.44 8.26 5.71
CA VAL A 128 18.85 9.11 6.84
C VAL A 128 20.11 8.55 7.49
N LEU A 129 20.11 7.25 7.85
CA LEU A 129 21.25 6.62 8.51
C LEU A 129 22.45 6.53 7.57
N GLY A 130 22.22 6.20 6.29
CA GLY A 130 23.28 6.06 5.28
C GLY A 130 23.90 7.39 4.85
N LEU A 131 23.09 8.44 4.63
CA LEU A 131 23.59 9.73 4.16
C LEU A 131 24.09 10.64 5.28
N ARG A 132 23.50 10.56 6.48
CA ARG A 132 23.90 11.43 7.61
C ARG A 132 24.89 10.77 8.56
N GLY A 133 25.12 9.46 8.45
CA GLY A 133 26.02 8.72 9.35
C GLY A 133 25.62 8.76 10.82
N MET A 134 24.37 9.15 11.12
CA MET A 134 23.86 9.28 12.49
C MET A 134 23.24 7.97 12.96
N SER A 135 23.27 7.72 14.26
CA SER A 135 22.54 6.60 14.86
C SER A 135 21.04 6.89 14.97
N LEU A 136 20.20 5.84 15.01
CA LEU A 136 18.75 5.97 15.16
C LEU A 136 18.37 6.74 16.44
N ARG A 137 19.16 6.58 17.51
CA ARG A 137 18.95 7.25 18.81
C ARG A 137 19.19 8.76 18.71
N GLU A 138 20.26 9.17 18.03
CA GLU A 138 20.56 10.58 17.79
C GLU A 138 19.52 11.23 16.88
N TYR A 139 19.03 10.50 15.88
CA TYR A 139 17.97 10.97 15.01
C TYR A 139 16.67 11.30 15.77
N VAL A 140 16.28 10.43 16.71
CA VAL A 140 15.09 10.65 17.54
C VAL A 140 15.33 11.75 18.58
N ALA A 141 16.50 11.78 19.22
CA ALA A 141 16.82 12.77 20.25
C ALA A 141 16.90 14.22 19.72
N ASN A 142 17.36 14.38 18.48
CA ASN A 142 17.50 15.69 17.84
C ASN A 142 16.28 16.11 16.99
N ARG A 143 15.21 15.30 16.99
CA ARG A 143 14.01 15.60 16.20
C ARG A 143 13.27 16.78 16.80
N ASP A 144 12.98 17.80 16.00
CA ASP A 144 12.11 18.90 16.41
C ASP A 144 10.72 18.34 16.78
N PRO A 145 10.17 18.66 17.95
CA PRO A 145 8.92 18.07 18.43
C PRO A 145 7.70 18.49 17.61
N ILE A 146 7.71 19.69 17.02
CA ILE A 146 6.60 20.22 16.23
C ILE A 146 6.59 19.57 14.86
N SER A 147 7.72 19.64 14.16
CA SER A 147 7.88 19.02 12.84
C SER A 147 7.73 17.48 12.92
N GLY A 148 8.28 16.86 13.97
CA GLY A 148 8.16 15.42 14.22
C GLY A 148 6.70 14.97 14.39
N THR A 149 5.89 15.74 15.11
CA THR A 149 4.45 15.44 15.30
C THR A 149 3.69 15.55 13.98
N VAL A 150 3.92 16.62 13.20
CA VAL A 150 3.29 16.79 11.89
C VAL A 150 3.68 15.66 10.94
N TYR A 151 4.95 15.27 10.92
CA TYR A 151 5.43 14.14 10.16
C TYR A 151 4.73 12.83 10.56
N ALA A 152 4.59 12.55 11.86
CA ALA A 152 3.89 11.35 12.33
C ALA A 152 2.41 11.33 11.90
N ILE A 153 1.73 12.47 11.96
CA ILE A 153 0.36 12.61 11.44
C ILE A 153 0.33 12.32 9.93
N MET A 154 1.30 12.83 9.17
CA MET A 154 1.37 12.56 7.73
C MET A 154 1.59 11.08 7.39
N LEU A 155 2.32 10.32 8.22
CA LEU A 155 2.44 8.88 8.06
C LEU A 155 1.10 8.15 8.28
N LEU A 156 0.30 8.60 9.25
CA LEU A 156 -1.04 8.07 9.47
C LEU A 156 -1.96 8.39 8.29
N VAL A 157 -1.90 9.63 7.79
CA VAL A 157 -2.65 10.04 6.59
C VAL A 157 -2.24 9.17 5.41
N TYR A 158 -0.94 9.00 5.15
CA TYR A 158 -0.41 8.15 4.09
C TYR A 158 -1.01 6.74 4.12
N ALA A 159 -1.04 6.10 5.30
CA ALA A 159 -1.56 4.74 5.44
C ALA A 159 -3.07 4.65 5.21
N ALA A 160 -3.84 5.67 5.61
CA ALA A 160 -5.30 5.66 5.54
C ALA A 160 -5.85 6.16 4.19
N PHE A 161 -5.12 7.02 3.48
CA PHE A 161 -5.66 7.78 2.35
C PHE A 161 -6.13 6.92 1.17
N PRO A 162 -5.45 5.82 0.77
CA PRO A 162 -5.95 4.94 -0.28
C PRO A 162 -7.33 4.35 0.04
N ALA A 163 -7.55 3.98 1.30
CA ALA A 163 -8.82 3.44 1.77
C ALA A 163 -9.91 4.51 1.79
N PHE A 164 -9.59 5.71 2.27
CA PHE A 164 -10.49 6.87 2.27
C PHE A 164 -10.93 7.26 0.86
N SER A 165 -9.98 7.39 -0.07
CA SER A 165 -10.24 7.72 -1.48
C SER A 165 -11.15 6.70 -2.17
N SER A 166 -11.09 5.42 -1.76
CA SER A 166 -11.95 4.37 -2.29
C SER A 166 -13.42 4.46 -1.84
N VAL A 167 -13.69 5.14 -0.72
CA VAL A 167 -15.03 5.32 -0.15
C VAL A 167 -15.70 6.55 -0.74
N CYS A 168 -15.01 7.68 -0.82
CA CYS A 168 -15.56 8.94 -1.35
C CYS A 168 -15.96 8.87 -2.84
N ARG A 169 -15.57 7.81 -3.55
CA ARG A 169 -15.87 7.58 -4.97
C ARG A 169 -17.01 6.58 -5.20
N ARG A 170 -17.58 5.99 -4.14
CA ARG A 170 -18.78 5.15 -4.24
C ARG A 170 -20.04 5.99 -4.10
#